data_AF-A0A174IAW6-F1
#
_entry.id   AF-A0A174IAW6-F1
#
_cell.length_a   1.000
_cell.length_b   1.000
_cell.length_c   1.000
_cell.angle_alpha   90.00
_cell.angle_beta   90.00
_cell.angle_gamma   90.00
#
_symmetry.space_group_name_H-M   'P 1'
#
loop_
_entity.id
_entity.type
_entity.pdbx_description
1 polymer ?
#
loop_
_entity_poly.entity_id
_entity_poly.type
_entity_poly.pdbx_seq_one_letter_code
_entity_poly.pdbx_strand_id
1 'polypeptide(L)'
;MYYIIRDGYSVINEKDNIAFYDIKTKRMINVFNIKGSTEYSVAELLNNPINTDLLDEVWSRYWKLITGNNSIMQFFVQVDEFAYLDEKKKYDCINEFINLNRDAYEMEKWAFFAAVKHVVWDSEIIYVGKTDLEKCFEELNWNSAETLDDSNLKENNLYVINLNEVDAEKIESFERIAVENSLARLYICEDFSHIWIGPALYGNQFGCLMCNDYAKDKMVTNRTPSDLLISLLKIEVIKLFPELIECMMQDNTLSKGKVFTLDKFDMSADQEAFGINVNCRVCAN
;
A
#
# COMPACT_ATOMS: atom_id res chain seq x y z
N MET A 1 18.72 21.10 -10.52
CA MET A 1 17.27 21.44 -10.42
C MET A 1 16.47 20.15 -10.26
N TYR A 2 15.32 20.20 -9.56
CA TYR A 2 14.52 19.02 -9.27
C TYR A 2 13.16 19.05 -9.95
N TYR A 3 12.75 17.93 -10.53
CA TYR A 3 11.45 17.75 -11.15
C TYR A 3 10.80 16.45 -10.70
N ILE A 4 9.50 16.50 -10.49
CA ILE A 4 8.66 15.33 -10.23
C ILE A 4 7.53 15.30 -11.25
N ILE A 5 7.04 14.11 -11.58
CA ILE A 5 5.78 13.99 -12.32
C ILE A 5 4.63 14.41 -11.41
N ARG A 6 3.63 15.12 -11.95
CA ARG A 6 2.44 15.53 -11.21
C ARG A 6 1.71 14.34 -10.60
N ASP A 7 1.15 14.58 -9.43
CA ASP A 7 0.27 13.63 -8.74
C ASP A 7 -0.86 13.17 -9.67
N GLY A 8 -1.20 11.89 -9.58
CA GLY A 8 -2.23 11.27 -10.41
C GLY A 8 -1.77 10.89 -11.83
N TYR A 9 -0.50 11.12 -12.20
CA TYR A 9 0.03 10.67 -13.49
C TYR A 9 1.16 9.64 -13.33
N SER A 10 1.27 8.74 -14.29
CA SER A 10 2.41 7.85 -14.50
C SER A 10 2.83 7.86 -15.97
N VAL A 11 4.09 7.59 -16.28
CA VAL A 11 4.56 7.44 -17.66
C VAL A 11 4.63 5.97 -18.02
N ILE A 12 4.19 5.63 -19.22
CA ILE A 12 4.31 4.27 -19.75
C ILE A 12 5.06 4.31 -21.08
N ASN A 13 5.76 3.21 -21.38
CA ASN A 13 6.43 3.01 -22.66
C ASN A 13 5.51 2.25 -23.61
N GLU A 14 5.25 2.82 -24.78
CA GLU A 14 4.54 2.18 -25.89
C GLU A 14 5.44 2.15 -27.13
N LYS A 15 6.27 1.11 -27.26
CA LYS A 15 7.30 1.03 -28.31
C LYS A 15 8.16 2.30 -28.27
N ASP A 16 8.39 2.97 -29.41
CA ASP A 16 9.14 4.23 -29.54
C ASP A 16 8.36 5.47 -29.04
N ASN A 17 7.37 5.29 -28.16
CA ASN A 17 6.59 6.38 -27.60
C ASN A 17 6.59 6.31 -26.08
N ILE A 18 6.45 7.48 -25.47
CA ILE A 18 5.96 7.58 -24.10
C ILE A 18 4.51 8.06 -24.13
N ALA A 19 3.74 7.63 -23.16
CA ALA A 19 2.39 8.12 -22.97
C ALA A 19 2.15 8.35 -21.48
N PHE A 20 1.28 9.33 -21.17
CA PHE A 20 0.94 9.65 -19.79
C PHE A 20 -0.34 8.92 -19.42
N TYR A 21 -0.31 8.15 -18.35
CA TYR A 21 -1.46 7.48 -17.79
C TYR A 21 -2.02 8.31 -16.64
N ASP A 22 -3.28 8.70 -16.73
CA ASP A 22 -4.02 9.26 -15.60
C ASP A 22 -4.51 8.11 -14.72
N ILE A 23 -3.92 8.06 -13.52
CA ILE A 23 -4.13 7.03 -12.53
C ILE A 23 -5.57 7.07 -12.02
N LYS A 24 -6.14 8.26 -11.81
CA LYS A 24 -7.48 8.45 -11.24
C LYS A 24 -8.57 8.04 -12.22
N THR A 25 -8.44 8.46 -13.48
CA THR A 25 -9.43 8.12 -14.51
C THR A 25 -9.16 6.81 -15.22
N LYS A 26 -8.01 6.18 -14.94
CA LYS A 26 -7.51 4.95 -15.56
C LYS A 26 -7.45 5.05 -17.09
N ARG A 27 -6.94 6.18 -17.59
CA ARG A 27 -6.91 6.50 -19.04
C ARG A 27 -5.54 6.91 -19.53
N MET A 28 -5.24 6.47 -20.74
CA MET A 28 -4.10 6.96 -21.51
C MET A 28 -4.37 8.37 -22.05
N ILE A 29 -3.41 9.26 -21.84
CA ILE A 29 -3.41 10.66 -22.23
C ILE A 29 -2.11 10.94 -22.97
N ASN A 30 -2.23 11.62 -24.12
CA ASN A 30 -1.13 12.17 -24.90
C ASN A 30 0.04 11.20 -25.17
N VAL A 31 0.11 10.68 -26.39
CA VAL A 31 1.22 9.84 -26.84
C VAL A 31 2.26 10.71 -27.54
N PHE A 32 3.52 10.61 -27.11
CA PHE A 32 4.64 11.36 -27.66
C PHE A 32 5.69 10.41 -28.22
N ASN A 33 6.09 10.63 -29.47
CA ASN A 33 7.16 9.86 -30.07
C ASN A 33 8.51 10.27 -29.50
N ILE A 34 9.22 9.32 -28.89
CA ILE A 34 10.57 9.47 -28.39
C ILE A 34 11.38 8.28 -28.93
N LYS A 35 11.99 8.45 -30.11
CA LYS A 35 12.83 7.42 -30.74
C LYS A 35 13.87 6.88 -29.74
N GLY A 36 13.95 5.55 -29.63
CA GLY A 36 14.88 4.90 -28.71
C GLY A 36 14.37 4.76 -27.27
N SER A 37 13.10 5.11 -27.00
CA SER A 37 12.48 4.97 -25.68
C SER A 37 12.29 3.53 -25.20
N THR A 38 12.47 2.53 -26.08
CA THR A 38 12.49 1.11 -25.70
C THR A 38 13.86 0.62 -25.25
N GLU A 39 14.95 1.20 -25.77
CA GLU A 39 16.32 0.78 -25.46
C GLU A 39 16.78 1.29 -24.09
N TYR A 40 16.25 2.43 -23.69
CA TYR A 40 16.43 3.03 -22.37
C TYR A 40 15.04 3.09 -21.76
N SER A 41 14.81 2.60 -20.55
CA SER A 41 13.49 2.66 -19.91
C SER A 41 13.10 4.09 -19.55
N VAL A 42 12.93 4.95 -20.56
CA VAL A 42 12.63 6.38 -20.43
C VAL A 42 11.41 6.56 -19.54
N ALA A 43 10.34 5.78 -19.72
CA ALA A 43 9.20 5.80 -18.81
C ALA A 43 9.55 5.50 -17.36
N GLU A 44 10.38 4.49 -17.08
CA GLU A 44 10.79 4.15 -15.70
C GLU A 44 11.51 5.33 -15.05
N LEU A 45 12.38 6.00 -15.79
CA LEU A 45 13.11 7.16 -15.29
C LEU A 45 12.27 8.42 -15.18
N LEU A 46 11.33 8.63 -16.09
CA LEU A 46 10.41 9.76 -16.02
C LEU A 46 9.33 9.60 -14.95
N ASN A 47 9.06 8.36 -14.52
CA ASN A 47 8.30 8.14 -13.32
C ASN A 47 9.11 8.59 -12.10
N ASN A 48 10.42 8.29 -12.03
CA ASN A 48 11.25 8.65 -10.88
C ASN A 48 11.50 10.18 -10.75
N PRO A 49 11.67 10.71 -9.51
CA PRO A 49 12.09 12.08 -9.28
C PRO A 49 13.43 12.37 -9.95
N ILE A 50 13.50 13.51 -10.64
CA ILE A 50 14.59 13.86 -11.54
C ILE A 50 15.44 14.95 -10.89
N ASN A 51 16.72 14.64 -10.65
CA ASN A 51 17.73 15.65 -10.39
C ASN A 51 18.50 15.93 -11.68
N THR A 52 18.29 17.11 -12.27
CA THR A 52 18.92 17.49 -13.55
C THR A 52 20.43 17.53 -13.50
N ASP A 53 21.01 17.72 -12.31
CA ASP A 53 22.44 17.91 -12.12
C ASP A 53 23.17 16.56 -12.06
N LEU A 54 22.42 15.46 -11.91
CA LEU A 54 22.91 14.08 -11.88
C LEU A 54 22.61 13.29 -13.15
N LEU A 55 22.04 13.94 -14.18
CA LEU A 55 21.75 13.28 -15.45
C LEU A 55 23.04 12.99 -16.22
N ASP A 56 23.19 11.75 -16.65
CA ASP A 56 24.24 11.38 -17.60
C ASP A 56 24.01 12.02 -18.98
N GLU A 57 24.95 11.80 -19.91
CA GLU A 57 24.88 12.39 -21.24
C GLU A 57 23.64 11.93 -22.03
N VAL A 58 23.21 10.68 -21.87
CA VAL A 58 22.06 10.12 -22.57
C VAL A 58 20.78 10.74 -22.03
N TRP A 59 20.62 10.77 -20.70
CA TRP A 59 19.46 11.36 -20.05
C TRP A 59 19.37 12.86 -20.22
N SER A 60 20.50 13.56 -20.25
CA SER A 60 20.52 14.99 -20.56
C SER A 60 19.93 15.28 -21.95
N ARG A 61 20.15 14.39 -22.94
CA ARG A 61 19.54 14.52 -24.29
C ARG A 61 18.03 14.31 -24.24
N TYR A 62 17.55 13.26 -23.58
CA TYR A 62 16.11 13.03 -23.43
C TYR A 62 15.42 14.14 -22.63
N TRP A 63 16.04 14.60 -21.55
CA TRP A 63 15.51 15.69 -20.73
C TRP A 63 15.40 17.00 -21.52
N LYS A 64 16.35 17.30 -22.41
CA LYS A 64 16.25 18.45 -23.34
C LYS A 64 15.07 18.32 -24.32
N LEU A 65 14.80 17.12 -24.83
CA LEU A 65 13.64 16.88 -25.71
C LEU A 65 12.32 17.08 -24.95
N ILE A 66 12.27 16.64 -23.70
CA ILE A 66 11.10 16.78 -22.82
C ILE A 66 10.87 18.24 -22.44
N THR A 67 11.90 18.92 -21.94
CA THR A 67 11.83 20.34 -21.54
C THR A 67 11.58 21.28 -22.71
N GLY A 68 11.98 20.91 -23.93
CA GLY A 68 11.66 21.63 -25.16
C GLY A 68 10.19 21.50 -25.62
N ASN A 69 9.41 20.60 -25.01
CA ASN A 69 8.02 20.35 -25.38
C ASN A 69 7.07 20.72 -24.22
N ASN A 70 6.45 21.89 -24.32
CA ASN A 70 5.48 22.37 -23.32
C ASN A 70 4.29 21.41 -23.10
N SER A 71 3.92 20.63 -24.11
CA SER A 71 2.85 19.64 -24.00
C SER A 71 3.22 18.43 -23.16
N ILE A 72 4.52 18.17 -22.97
CA ILE A 72 5.04 17.15 -22.05
C ILE A 72 5.30 17.79 -20.68
N MET A 73 5.92 18.98 -20.66
CA MET A 73 6.27 19.66 -19.40
C MET A 73 5.07 20.01 -18.51
N GLN A 74 3.87 20.09 -19.07
CA GLN A 74 2.65 20.24 -18.26
C GLN A 74 2.42 19.09 -17.27
N PHE A 75 3.04 17.92 -17.45
CA PHE A 75 2.94 16.78 -16.54
C PHE A 75 4.02 16.76 -15.47
N PHE A 76 4.98 17.68 -15.50
CA PHE A 76 6.04 17.79 -14.52
C PHE A 76 5.87 19.06 -13.68
N VAL A 77 6.41 19.03 -12.46
CA VAL A 77 6.49 20.17 -11.56
C VAL A 77 7.93 20.32 -11.12
N GLN A 78 8.44 21.54 -11.19
CA GLN A 78 9.71 21.87 -10.58
C GLN A 78 9.50 22.05 -9.08
N VAL A 79 10.32 21.37 -8.28
CA VAL A 79 10.22 21.36 -6.82
C VAL A 79 11.55 21.78 -6.18
N ASP A 80 11.50 22.06 -4.88
CA ASP A 80 12.71 22.25 -4.08
C ASP A 80 13.33 20.90 -3.68
N GLU A 81 14.50 20.95 -3.05
CA GLU A 81 15.23 19.75 -2.64
C GLU A 81 14.48 18.93 -1.58
N PHE A 82 13.76 19.59 -0.68
CA PHE A 82 13.03 18.92 0.39
C PHE A 82 11.90 18.06 -0.19
N ALA A 83 11.05 18.65 -1.04
CA ALA A 83 9.99 17.93 -1.73
C ALA A 83 10.52 16.84 -2.66
N TYR A 84 11.67 17.07 -3.32
CA TYR A 84 12.34 16.03 -4.11
C TYR A 84 12.77 14.82 -3.26
N LEU A 85 13.37 15.05 -2.09
CA LEU A 85 13.82 13.98 -1.22
C LEU A 85 12.65 13.21 -0.60
N ASP A 86 11.57 13.89 -0.23
CA ASP A 86 10.33 13.26 0.26
C ASP A 86 9.72 12.35 -0.82
N GLU A 87 9.52 12.89 -2.02
CA GLU A 87 8.98 12.15 -3.15
C GLU A 87 9.87 10.94 -3.49
N LYS A 88 11.21 11.11 -3.47
CA LYS A 88 12.16 10.04 -3.75
C LYS A 88 12.00 8.83 -2.83
N LYS A 89 11.75 9.04 -1.52
CA LYS A 89 11.52 7.93 -0.58
C LYS A 89 10.32 7.08 -0.99
N LYS A 90 9.22 7.72 -1.43
CA LYS A 90 8.01 7.03 -1.89
C LYS A 90 8.28 6.20 -3.14
N TYR A 91 9.03 6.75 -4.11
CA TYR A 91 9.43 5.99 -5.30
C TYR A 91 10.36 4.82 -4.99
N ASP A 92 11.33 5.00 -4.09
CA ASP A 92 12.22 3.92 -3.67
C ASP A 92 11.41 2.79 -3.03
N CYS A 93 10.44 3.10 -2.15
CA CYS A 93 9.49 2.14 -1.56
C CYS A 93 8.70 1.36 -2.64
N ILE A 94 8.17 2.06 -3.65
CA ILE A 94 7.40 1.44 -4.74
C ILE A 94 8.26 0.51 -5.58
N ASN A 95 9.45 0.97 -5.97
CA ASN A 95 10.37 0.19 -6.78
C ASN A 95 10.81 -1.07 -6.02
N GLU A 96 11.10 -0.96 -4.73
CA GLU A 96 11.40 -2.09 -3.86
C GLU A 96 10.22 -3.07 -3.81
N PHE A 97 9.01 -2.58 -3.52
CA PHE A 97 7.80 -3.41 -3.48
C PHE A 97 7.58 -4.16 -4.80
N ILE A 98 7.69 -3.47 -5.94
CA ILE A 98 7.51 -4.06 -7.25
C ILE A 98 8.55 -5.15 -7.49
N ASN A 99 9.82 -4.88 -7.21
CA ASN A 99 10.91 -5.83 -7.43
C ASN A 99 10.73 -7.11 -6.60
N LEU A 100 10.21 -6.99 -5.37
CA LEU A 100 10.00 -8.13 -4.47
C LEU A 100 8.75 -8.95 -4.78
N ASN A 101 7.71 -8.33 -5.36
CA ASN A 101 6.40 -8.96 -5.47
C ASN A 101 5.90 -9.17 -6.91
N ARG A 102 6.67 -8.75 -7.93
CA ARG A 102 6.26 -8.73 -9.34
C ARG A 102 5.58 -10.01 -9.83
N ASP A 103 6.11 -11.16 -9.45
CA ASP A 103 5.70 -12.47 -9.93
C ASP A 103 4.31 -12.89 -9.42
N ALA A 104 3.79 -12.22 -8.39
CA ALA A 104 2.47 -12.49 -7.83
C ALA A 104 1.32 -11.78 -8.57
N TYR A 105 1.59 -10.90 -9.55
CA TYR A 105 0.59 -10.01 -10.17
C TYR A 105 0.50 -10.14 -11.70
N GLU A 106 -0.73 -10.23 -12.23
CA GLU A 106 -1.04 -10.33 -13.68
C GLU A 106 -1.07 -8.97 -14.38
N MET A 107 -0.04 -8.16 -14.19
CA MET A 107 0.02 -6.82 -14.77
C MET A 107 1.29 -6.68 -15.58
N GLU A 108 1.33 -5.76 -16.55
CA GLU A 108 2.61 -5.30 -17.10
C GLU A 108 3.38 -4.49 -16.04
N LYS A 109 4.72 -4.42 -16.13
CA LYS A 109 5.55 -3.73 -15.10
C LYS A 109 5.08 -2.29 -14.85
N TRP A 110 4.73 -1.57 -15.92
CA TRP A 110 4.26 -0.18 -15.82
C TRP A 110 2.85 -0.07 -15.24
N ALA A 111 1.97 -1.05 -15.51
CA ALA A 111 0.60 -1.05 -14.99
C ALA A 111 0.62 -1.37 -13.49
N PHE A 112 1.49 -2.30 -13.10
CA PHE A 112 1.77 -2.59 -11.70
C PHE A 112 2.36 -1.37 -10.99
N PHE A 113 3.32 -0.68 -11.62
CA PHE A 113 3.86 0.57 -11.09
C PHE A 113 2.79 1.62 -10.85
N ALA A 114 1.91 1.87 -11.82
CA ALA A 114 0.84 2.85 -11.69
C ALA A 114 -0.16 2.48 -10.57
N ALA A 115 -0.48 1.20 -10.42
CA ALA A 115 -1.37 0.71 -9.35
C ALA A 115 -0.74 0.84 -7.96
N VAL A 116 0.52 0.45 -7.79
CA VAL A 116 1.24 0.61 -6.51
C VAL A 116 1.43 2.09 -6.18
N LYS A 117 1.73 2.92 -7.18
CA LYS A 117 1.76 4.39 -7.04
C LYS A 117 0.41 4.94 -6.56
N HIS A 118 -0.70 4.50 -7.14
CA HIS A 118 -2.02 4.92 -6.65
C HIS A 118 -2.22 4.59 -5.16
N VAL A 119 -1.84 3.37 -4.76
CA VAL A 119 -1.92 2.94 -3.36
C VAL A 119 -1.07 3.81 -2.44
N VAL A 120 0.19 4.07 -2.79
CA VAL A 120 1.13 4.81 -1.93
C VAL A 120 0.75 6.30 -1.76
N TRP A 121 0.24 6.96 -2.80
CA TRP A 121 -0.12 8.39 -2.72
C TRP A 121 -1.58 8.65 -2.34
N ASP A 122 -2.54 7.96 -2.96
CA ASP A 122 -3.95 8.31 -2.87
C ASP A 122 -4.71 7.48 -1.84
N SER A 123 -4.21 6.29 -1.46
CA SER A 123 -4.87 5.45 -0.44
C SER A 123 -4.34 5.74 0.95
N GLU A 124 -5.23 5.81 1.94
CA GLU A 124 -4.89 6.22 3.30
C GLU A 124 -4.88 5.00 4.23
N ILE A 125 -3.78 4.82 4.97
CA ILE A 125 -3.68 3.84 6.06
C ILE A 125 -4.11 4.54 7.35
N ILE A 126 -5.07 3.96 8.06
CA ILE A 126 -5.45 4.44 9.39
C ILE A 126 -4.99 3.42 10.41
N TYR A 127 -3.92 3.75 11.13
CA TYR A 127 -3.50 2.95 12.28
C TYR A 127 -4.39 3.28 13.49
N VAL A 128 -4.98 2.25 14.09
CA VAL A 128 -5.81 2.39 15.28
C VAL A 128 -5.10 1.76 16.47
N GLY A 129 -4.63 2.62 17.36
CA GLY A 129 -3.85 2.26 18.54
C GLY A 129 -3.18 3.49 19.16
N LYS A 130 -2.65 3.32 20.36
CA LYS A 130 -1.93 4.34 21.13
C LYS A 130 -0.44 4.36 20.82
N THR A 131 0.13 3.23 20.40
CA THR A 131 1.56 3.19 20.10
C THR A 131 1.84 3.81 18.73
N ASP A 132 2.86 4.66 18.69
CA ASP A 132 3.33 5.26 17.46
C ASP A 132 4.04 4.22 16.57
N LEU A 133 3.46 3.99 15.39
CA LEU A 133 4.01 3.17 14.32
C LEU A 133 4.44 4.01 13.11
N GLU A 134 4.75 5.30 13.29
CA GLU A 134 5.16 6.21 12.21
C GLU A 134 6.23 5.60 11.31
N LYS A 135 7.25 4.96 11.89
CA LYS A 135 8.31 4.30 11.11
C LYS A 135 7.83 3.20 10.17
N CYS A 136 6.69 2.57 10.45
CA CYS A 136 6.11 1.52 9.61
C CYS A 136 5.48 2.10 8.32
N PHE A 137 4.99 3.33 8.39
CA PHE A 137 4.17 3.94 7.35
C PHE A 137 4.73 5.26 6.83
N GLU A 138 5.96 5.63 7.21
CA GLU A 138 6.57 6.94 6.90
C GLU A 138 6.60 7.24 5.40
N GLU A 139 6.70 6.21 4.55
CA GLU A 139 6.70 6.35 3.10
C GLU A 139 5.29 6.31 2.47
N LEU A 140 4.26 6.07 3.26
CA LEU A 140 2.87 5.88 2.82
C LEU A 140 2.01 7.06 3.29
N ASN A 141 0.87 7.26 2.63
CA ASN A 141 -0.14 8.19 3.14
C ASN A 141 -0.87 7.55 4.33
N TRP A 142 -0.56 7.98 5.56
CA TRP A 142 -1.10 7.38 6.77
C TRP A 142 -1.52 8.41 7.81
N ASN A 143 -2.43 8.00 8.68
CA ASN A 143 -2.87 8.73 9.87
C ASN A 143 -3.04 7.77 11.05
N SER A 144 -2.97 8.30 12.27
CA SER A 144 -3.25 7.57 13.50
C SER A 144 -4.57 8.00 14.13
N ALA A 145 -5.24 7.04 14.77
CA ALA A 145 -6.37 7.27 15.66
C ALA A 145 -6.15 6.48 16.95
N GLU A 146 -6.31 7.11 18.11
CA GLU A 146 -6.14 6.41 19.40
C GLU A 146 -7.26 5.39 19.65
N THR A 147 -8.45 5.64 19.10
CA THR A 147 -9.62 4.77 19.26
C THR A 147 -10.36 4.58 17.93
N LEU A 148 -11.17 3.51 17.87
CA LEU A 148 -12.01 3.24 16.70
C LEU A 148 -13.08 4.33 16.46
N ASP A 149 -13.50 5.04 17.51
CA ASP A 149 -14.53 6.09 17.43
C ASP A 149 -13.99 7.38 16.77
N ASP A 150 -12.68 7.60 16.82
CA ASP A 150 -12.01 8.77 16.26
C ASP A 150 -11.67 8.61 14.77
N SER A 151 -11.91 7.43 14.21
CA SER A 151 -11.53 7.12 12.83
C SER A 151 -12.53 7.71 11.83
N ASN A 152 -12.03 8.50 10.87
CA ASN A 152 -12.82 8.93 9.72
C ASN A 152 -13.01 7.75 8.77
N LEU A 153 -14.19 7.14 8.80
CA LEU A 153 -14.52 5.93 8.05
C LEU A 153 -14.69 6.22 6.54
N LYS A 154 -13.85 5.62 5.69
CA LYS A 154 -13.86 5.80 4.23
C LYS A 154 -13.61 4.47 3.51
N GLU A 155 -14.34 4.22 2.42
CA GLU A 155 -14.35 2.94 1.68
C GLU A 155 -13.02 2.56 0.99
N ASN A 156 -12.05 3.47 0.88
CA ASN A 156 -10.73 3.22 0.26
C ASN A 156 -9.56 3.17 1.24
N ASN A 157 -9.85 3.24 2.54
CA ASN A 157 -8.82 3.25 3.55
C ASN A 157 -8.57 1.83 4.06
N LEU A 158 -7.32 1.56 4.45
CA LEU A 158 -6.96 0.34 5.17
C LEU A 158 -6.82 0.66 6.66
N TYR A 159 -7.67 0.04 7.47
CA TYR A 159 -7.58 0.18 8.93
C TYR A 159 -6.65 -0.89 9.49
N VAL A 160 -5.52 -0.49 10.07
CA VAL A 160 -4.60 -1.40 10.76
C VAL A 160 -4.85 -1.29 12.26
N ILE A 161 -5.44 -2.33 12.86
CA ILE A 161 -5.99 -2.28 14.21
C ILE A 161 -5.14 -3.14 15.15
N ASN A 162 -4.54 -2.50 16.15
CA ASN A 162 -3.79 -3.21 17.18
C ASN A 162 -4.70 -3.72 18.29
N LEU A 163 -4.95 -5.02 18.31
CA LEU A 163 -5.86 -5.67 19.26
C LEU A 163 -5.38 -5.57 20.72
N ASN A 164 -4.09 -5.31 20.97
CA ASN A 164 -3.59 -5.11 22.33
C ASN A 164 -4.04 -3.78 22.94
N GLU A 165 -4.44 -2.81 22.12
CA GLU A 165 -4.61 -1.41 22.53
C GLU A 165 -6.05 -0.91 22.44
N VAL A 166 -6.96 -1.77 21.94
CA VAL A 166 -8.34 -1.40 21.61
C VAL A 166 -9.33 -2.24 22.43
N ASP A 167 -10.38 -1.59 22.94
CA ASP A 167 -11.41 -2.23 23.76
C ASP A 167 -12.24 -3.25 22.95
N ALA A 168 -12.40 -4.46 23.49
CA ALA A 168 -13.17 -5.54 22.85
C ALA A 168 -14.59 -5.16 22.45
N GLU A 169 -15.28 -4.36 23.28
CA GLU A 169 -16.64 -3.90 23.01
C GLU A 169 -16.71 -2.98 21.78
N LYS A 170 -15.68 -2.16 21.56
CA LYS A 170 -15.60 -1.24 20.40
C LYS A 170 -15.26 -1.98 19.10
N ILE A 171 -14.58 -3.11 19.19
CA ILE A 171 -14.27 -3.93 18.01
C ILE A 171 -15.55 -4.48 17.39
N GLU A 172 -16.53 -4.92 18.20
CA GLU A 172 -17.79 -5.45 17.68
C GLU A 172 -18.61 -4.38 16.96
N SER A 173 -18.70 -3.16 17.52
CA SER A 173 -19.41 -2.05 16.87
C SER A 173 -18.71 -1.62 15.58
N PHE A 174 -17.38 -1.51 15.60
CA PHE A 174 -16.60 -1.24 14.39
C PHE A 174 -16.82 -2.31 13.33
N GLU A 175 -16.84 -3.60 13.68
CA GLU A 175 -17.02 -4.67 12.70
C GLU A 175 -18.38 -4.64 12.00
N ARG A 176 -19.45 -4.20 12.68
CA ARG A 176 -20.74 -3.97 12.02
C ARG A 176 -20.62 -2.90 10.96
N ILE A 177 -20.02 -1.76 11.32
CA ILE A 177 -19.80 -0.63 10.41
C ILE A 177 -18.90 -1.04 9.24
N ALA A 178 -17.82 -1.77 9.50
CA ALA A 178 -16.88 -2.22 8.49
C ALA A 178 -17.53 -3.18 7.48
N VAL A 179 -18.41 -4.06 7.96
CA VAL A 179 -19.21 -4.93 7.08
C VAL A 179 -20.19 -4.12 6.25
N GLU A 180 -20.95 -3.21 6.87
CA GLU A 180 -21.97 -2.38 6.20
C GLU A 180 -21.37 -1.46 5.13
N ASN A 181 -20.18 -0.90 5.37
CA ASN A 181 -19.49 0.04 4.49
C ASN A 181 -18.37 -0.61 3.68
N SER A 182 -18.31 -1.95 3.62
CA SER A 182 -17.30 -2.68 2.84
C SER A 182 -15.84 -2.27 3.13
N LEU A 183 -15.51 -1.92 4.37
CA LEU A 183 -14.18 -1.41 4.75
C LEU A 183 -13.13 -2.54 4.74
N ALA A 184 -11.92 -2.18 4.33
CA ALA A 184 -10.73 -3.01 4.42
C ALA A 184 -10.07 -2.82 5.80
N ARG A 185 -9.82 -3.91 6.53
CA ARG A 185 -9.11 -3.84 7.81
C ARG A 185 -8.16 -5.01 8.00
N LEU A 186 -7.05 -4.74 8.69
CA LEU A 186 -6.04 -5.70 9.11
C LEU A 186 -5.95 -5.67 10.64
N TYR A 187 -6.03 -6.83 11.26
CA TYR A 187 -5.78 -6.96 12.70
C TYR A 187 -4.35 -7.38 12.99
N ILE A 188 -3.76 -6.77 14.02
CA ILE A 188 -2.43 -7.13 14.49
C ILE A 188 -2.47 -7.34 16.00
N CYS A 189 -1.63 -8.23 16.48
CA CYS A 189 -1.43 -8.47 17.90
C CYS A 189 -0.01 -9.01 18.12
N GLU A 190 0.61 -8.67 19.22
CA GLU A 190 1.91 -9.22 19.60
C GLU A 190 1.97 -9.43 21.11
N ASP A 191 2.39 -10.61 21.56
CA ASP A 191 2.68 -10.87 22.98
C ASP A 191 4.20 -11.06 23.18
N PHE A 192 4.63 -11.72 24.25
CA PHE A 192 6.05 -12.00 24.48
C PHE A 192 6.65 -13.02 23.50
N SER A 193 5.84 -13.96 23.04
CA SER A 193 6.28 -15.17 22.36
C SER A 193 5.87 -15.18 20.90
N HIS A 194 4.81 -14.47 20.52
CA HIS A 194 4.20 -14.57 19.21
C HIS A 194 3.89 -13.19 18.61
N ILE A 195 3.91 -13.16 17.28
CA ILE A 195 3.35 -12.10 16.46
C ILE A 195 2.18 -12.69 15.67
N TRP A 196 1.04 -11.99 15.68
CA TRP A 196 -0.12 -12.31 14.86
C TRP A 196 -0.39 -11.18 13.87
N ILE A 197 -0.45 -11.52 12.60
CA ILE A 197 -0.83 -10.60 11.52
C ILE A 197 -2.02 -11.21 10.79
N GLY A 198 -3.13 -10.50 10.83
CA GLY A 198 -4.39 -10.92 10.28
C GLY A 198 -5.44 -11.28 11.33
N PRO A 199 -6.68 -11.50 10.88
CA PRO A 199 -7.05 -11.53 9.45
C PRO A 199 -7.10 -10.14 8.83
N ALA A 200 -6.76 -10.05 7.54
CA ALA A 200 -7.17 -8.94 6.69
C ALA A 200 -8.54 -9.27 6.08
N LEU A 201 -9.52 -8.41 6.34
CA LEU A 201 -10.93 -8.58 6.01
C LEU A 201 -11.45 -7.41 5.18
N TYR A 202 -12.38 -7.70 4.26
CA TYR A 202 -12.94 -6.73 3.30
C TYR A 202 -14.45 -6.86 3.29
N GLY A 203 -15.16 -5.87 3.86
CA GLY A 203 -16.59 -6.00 4.11
C GLY A 203 -16.94 -7.32 4.79
N ASN A 204 -17.83 -8.11 4.17
CA ASN A 204 -18.19 -9.46 4.60
C ASN A 204 -17.57 -10.60 3.76
N GLN A 205 -16.67 -10.31 2.80
CA GLN A 205 -16.14 -11.32 1.87
C GLN A 205 -15.50 -12.52 2.57
N PHE A 206 -14.79 -12.26 3.67
CA PHE A 206 -14.13 -13.26 4.51
C PHE A 206 -14.81 -13.40 5.89
N GLY A 207 -16.04 -12.92 6.02
CA GLY A 207 -16.71 -12.72 7.30
C GLY A 207 -16.18 -11.51 8.07
N CYS A 208 -16.41 -11.52 9.39
CA CYS A 208 -15.94 -10.49 10.32
C CYS A 208 -15.11 -11.13 11.44
N LEU A 209 -14.36 -10.34 12.21
CA LEU A 209 -13.53 -10.83 13.31
C LEU A 209 -14.31 -11.66 14.34
N MET A 210 -15.62 -11.37 14.51
CA MET A 210 -16.52 -12.12 15.41
C MET A 210 -16.93 -13.51 14.90
N CYS A 211 -16.46 -13.95 13.73
CA CYS A 211 -16.77 -15.30 13.23
C CYS A 211 -16.11 -16.40 14.05
N ASN A 212 -14.92 -16.14 14.61
CA ASN A 212 -14.05 -17.18 15.17
C ASN A 212 -13.55 -16.90 16.60
N ASP A 213 -14.16 -15.97 17.34
CA ASP A 213 -13.75 -15.59 18.71
C ASP A 213 -12.24 -15.22 18.88
N TYR A 214 -11.45 -15.09 17.81
CA TYR A 214 -10.00 -14.77 17.83
C TYR A 214 -9.66 -13.53 18.65
N ALA A 215 -10.58 -12.56 18.74
CA ALA A 215 -10.39 -11.34 19.51
C ALA A 215 -10.37 -11.56 21.03
N LYS A 216 -10.99 -12.64 21.55
CA LYS A 216 -11.17 -12.81 23.00
C LYS A 216 -9.95 -13.39 23.71
N ASP A 217 -9.16 -14.23 23.04
CA ASP A 217 -8.08 -14.97 23.68
C ASP A 217 -6.71 -14.26 23.61
N LYS A 218 -6.57 -13.20 22.79
CA LYS A 218 -5.26 -12.59 22.47
C LYS A 218 -5.00 -11.23 23.13
N MET A 219 -5.92 -10.71 23.95
CA MET A 219 -5.87 -9.35 24.53
C MET A 219 -5.02 -9.21 25.80
N VAL A 220 -3.77 -9.69 25.77
CA VAL A 220 -2.96 -9.71 26.99
C VAL A 220 -1.54 -9.24 26.71
N THR A 221 -1.37 -7.94 26.39
CA THR A 221 -0.39 -7.04 27.02
C THR A 221 -0.25 -5.73 26.24
N ASN A 222 -0.35 -4.59 26.94
CA ASN A 222 0.08 -3.30 26.39
C ASN A 222 1.60 -3.31 26.22
N ARG A 223 2.09 -3.46 24.98
CA ARG A 223 3.51 -3.37 24.64
C ARG A 223 3.70 -2.65 23.32
N THR A 224 4.83 -1.95 23.25
CA THR A 224 5.34 -1.39 22.00
C THR A 224 5.58 -2.52 20.99
N PRO A 225 5.07 -2.42 19.75
CA PRO A 225 5.37 -3.34 18.66
C PRO A 225 6.87 -3.54 18.45
N SER A 226 7.28 -4.77 18.17
CA SER A 226 8.68 -5.08 17.84
C SER A 226 9.05 -4.63 16.43
N ASP A 227 10.35 -4.41 16.20
CA ASP A 227 10.89 -4.13 14.87
C ASP A 227 10.57 -5.26 13.87
N LEU A 228 10.40 -6.50 14.36
CA LEU A 228 10.00 -7.64 13.55
C LEU A 228 8.55 -7.51 13.06
N LEU A 229 7.61 -7.15 13.95
CA LEU A 229 6.24 -6.87 13.54
C LEU A 229 6.19 -5.70 12.55
N ILE A 230 6.92 -4.60 12.82
CA ILE A 230 6.99 -3.45 11.91
C ILE A 230 7.49 -3.87 10.52
N SER A 231 8.55 -4.67 10.45
CA SER A 231 9.12 -5.16 9.18
C SER A 231 8.14 -6.03 8.40
N LEU A 232 7.41 -6.92 9.10
CA LEU A 232 6.38 -7.75 8.49
C LEU A 232 5.18 -6.93 7.99
N LEU A 233 4.81 -5.86 8.71
CA LEU A 233 3.74 -4.97 8.27
C LEU A 233 4.14 -4.16 7.04
N LYS A 234 5.38 -3.65 6.97
CA LYS A 234 5.90 -2.94 5.78
C LYS A 234 5.76 -3.75 4.50
N ILE A 235 6.01 -5.06 4.55
CA ILE A 235 5.90 -5.93 3.37
C ILE A 235 4.46 -6.35 3.04
N GLU A 236 3.55 -6.29 4.02
CA GLU A 236 2.21 -6.84 3.90
C GLU A 236 1.20 -5.78 3.49
N VAL A 237 1.25 -4.60 4.10
CA VAL A 237 0.19 -3.60 4.08
C VAL A 237 -0.15 -3.10 2.68
N ILE A 238 0.85 -2.88 1.82
CA ILE A 238 0.61 -2.45 0.42
C ILE A 238 -0.17 -3.52 -0.34
N LYS A 239 0.07 -4.81 -0.09
CA LYS A 239 -0.63 -5.91 -0.80
C LYS A 239 -2.13 -5.95 -0.50
N LEU A 240 -2.54 -5.37 0.62
CA LEU A 240 -3.89 -5.45 1.16
C LEU A 240 -4.86 -4.41 0.59
N PHE A 241 -4.43 -3.58 -0.35
CA PHE A 241 -5.35 -2.66 -1.02
C PHE A 241 -6.16 -3.39 -2.11
N PRO A 242 -7.49 -3.17 -2.19
CA PRO A 242 -8.38 -3.88 -3.12
C PRO A 242 -7.89 -3.89 -4.58
N GLU A 243 -7.37 -2.76 -5.07
CA GLU A 243 -6.85 -2.64 -6.43
C GLU A 243 -5.70 -3.62 -6.74
N LEU A 244 -4.82 -3.88 -5.77
CA LEU A 244 -3.74 -4.84 -5.94
C LEU A 244 -4.26 -6.27 -5.76
N ILE A 245 -5.17 -6.49 -4.81
CA ILE A 245 -5.77 -7.81 -4.59
C ILE A 245 -6.47 -8.34 -5.83
N GLU A 246 -7.22 -7.50 -6.55
CA GLU A 246 -7.95 -7.88 -7.76
C GLU A 246 -7.01 -8.36 -8.89
N CYS A 247 -5.77 -7.87 -8.90
CA CYS A 247 -4.77 -8.18 -9.93
C CYS A 247 -3.80 -9.31 -9.52
N MET A 248 -3.96 -9.89 -8.33
CA MET A 248 -3.08 -10.89 -7.76
C MET A 248 -3.39 -12.28 -8.32
N MET A 249 -2.42 -12.94 -8.95
CA MET A 249 -2.56 -14.30 -9.49
C MET A 249 -2.27 -15.38 -8.46
N GLN A 250 -1.31 -15.10 -7.57
CA GLN A 250 -0.89 -16.00 -6.51
C GLN A 250 -0.97 -15.25 -5.20
N ASP A 251 -1.71 -15.79 -4.23
CA ASP A 251 -1.80 -15.20 -2.90
C ASP A 251 -0.44 -15.24 -2.20
N ASN A 252 0.26 -14.11 -2.22
CA ASN A 252 1.53 -13.87 -1.53
C ASN A 252 1.35 -13.00 -0.27
N THR A 253 0.10 -12.81 0.16
CA THR A 253 -0.21 -12.09 1.41
C THR A 253 0.07 -13.00 2.60
N LEU A 254 0.35 -12.41 3.75
CA LEU A 254 0.37 -13.09 5.03
C LEU A 254 -1.02 -13.24 5.62
N SER A 255 -1.94 -12.32 5.31
CA SER A 255 -3.12 -12.09 6.14
C SER A 255 -4.48 -12.02 5.42
N LYS A 256 -4.53 -11.99 4.08
CA LYS A 256 -5.82 -11.94 3.33
C LYS A 256 -6.69 -13.16 3.66
N GLY A 257 -7.76 -12.96 4.42
CA GLY A 257 -8.65 -14.03 4.86
C GLY A 257 -7.98 -15.12 5.69
N LYS A 258 -6.84 -14.83 6.34
CA LYS A 258 -6.05 -15.80 7.10
C LYS A 258 -5.28 -15.12 8.23
N VAL A 259 -4.86 -15.87 9.23
CA VAL A 259 -4.05 -15.38 10.35
C VAL A 259 -2.67 -15.98 10.25
N PHE A 260 -1.66 -15.13 10.06
CA PHE A 260 -0.27 -15.51 10.17
C PHE A 260 0.17 -15.42 11.64
N THR A 261 0.79 -16.49 12.14
CA THR A 261 1.36 -16.56 13.48
C THR A 261 2.85 -16.84 13.36
N LEU A 262 3.69 -16.06 14.06
CA LEU A 262 5.14 -16.27 14.14
C LEU A 262 5.54 -16.43 15.61
N ASP A 263 6.15 -17.55 15.97
CA ASP A 263 6.85 -17.73 17.25
C ASP A 263 8.21 -17.04 17.19
N LYS A 264 8.50 -16.17 18.18
CA LYS A 264 9.70 -15.34 18.24
C LYS A 264 10.91 -16.05 18.84
N PHE A 265 10.72 -17.18 19.49
CA PHE A 265 11.81 -17.95 20.10
C PHE A 265 12.43 -18.93 19.13
N ASP A 266 11.62 -19.66 18.36
CA ASP A 266 12.11 -20.64 17.39
C ASP A 266 11.96 -20.19 15.93
N MET A 267 11.35 -19.03 15.69
CA MET A 267 11.10 -18.46 14.35
C MET A 267 10.23 -19.37 13.47
N SER A 268 9.44 -20.26 14.07
CA SER A 268 8.43 -21.04 13.37
C SER A 268 7.22 -20.19 13.03
N ALA A 269 6.66 -20.43 11.84
CA ALA A 269 5.52 -19.68 11.35
C ALA A 269 4.42 -20.63 10.89
N ASP A 270 3.17 -20.24 11.16
CA ASP A 270 1.97 -20.94 10.73
C ASP A 270 0.95 -19.98 10.12
N GLN A 271 0.08 -20.51 9.25
CA GLN A 271 -1.01 -19.77 8.62
C GLN A 271 -2.32 -20.54 8.73
N GLU A 272 -3.29 -19.93 9.39
CA GLU A 272 -4.63 -20.49 9.54
C GLU A 272 -5.64 -19.72 8.69
N ALA A 273 -6.40 -20.42 7.85
CA ALA A 273 -7.48 -19.80 7.10
C ALA A 273 -8.59 -19.30 8.04
N PHE A 274 -9.11 -18.10 7.78
CA PHE A 274 -10.17 -17.52 8.60
C PHE A 274 -11.53 -18.10 8.20
N GLY A 275 -12.19 -18.80 9.12
CA GLY A 275 -13.48 -19.45 8.87
C GLY A 275 -14.66 -18.47 8.92
N ILE A 276 -15.59 -18.55 7.97
CA ILE A 276 -16.84 -17.77 7.99
C ILE A 276 -17.86 -18.52 8.85
N ASN A 277 -18.44 -17.83 9.84
CA ASN A 277 -19.53 -18.35 10.64
C ASN A 277 -20.88 -17.88 10.09
N VAL A 278 -21.65 -18.81 9.52
CA VAL A 278 -22.98 -18.55 8.94
C VAL A 278 -24.03 -18.07 9.96
N ASN A 279 -23.78 -18.22 11.25
CA ASN A 279 -24.64 -17.75 12.33
C ASN A 279 -24.01 -16.56 13.08
N CYS A 280 -23.02 -15.89 12.47
CA CYS A 280 -22.36 -14.75 13.10
C CYS A 280 -23.32 -13.59 13.36
N ARG A 281 -23.44 -13.17 14.61
CA ARG A 281 -24.27 -12.03 15.06
C ARG A 281 -23.92 -10.66 14.45
N VAL A 282 -22.81 -10.57 13.71
CA VAL A 282 -22.33 -9.34 13.06
C VAL A 282 -22.48 -9.42 11.54
N CYS A 283 -21.97 -10.47 10.89
CA CYS A 283 -21.88 -10.51 9.43
C CYS A 283 -22.76 -11.55 8.72
N ALA A 284 -23.64 -12.27 9.43
CA ALA A 284 -24.50 -13.29 8.81
C ALA A 284 -25.76 -12.72 8.11
N ASN A 285 -25.99 -11.41 8.20
CA ASN A 285 -27.16 -10.72 7.64
C ASN A 285 -26.82 -9.97 6.37
#